data_AF-A0A7C1PLV4-F1
#
_entry.id   AF-A0A7C1PLV4-F1
#
_cell.length_a   1.000
_cell.length_b   1.000
_cell.length_c   1.000
_cell.angle_alpha   90.00
_cell.angle_beta   90.00
_cell.angle_gamma   90.00
#
_symmetry.space_group_name_H-M   'P 1'
#
loop_
_entity.id
_entity.type
_entity.pdbx_description
1 polymer ?
#
loop_
_entity_poly.entity_id
_entity_poly.type
_entity_poly.pdbx_seq_one_letter_code
_entity_poly.pdbx_strand_id
1 'polypeptide(L)'
;MVLLGGFAGTAPVVGVRKAELSSGAALLSEIQAFEEVVINPGCIVRGGVSSPRVLISTGGTTPTIILGDLFGPSFQERAASVLKVHGDGEALIQGTIVSDRVEIVGKVTVIGDIFALQELSIEGPALVLGRAMVGSEKAPGHASLSRATIYQLFSVGDAVLGDGVTLISPIAVAKSGRILWRDLSTGEERLFSEAEAALVRVFSFPCLFCPKVRNPLLCEKFLDGECDAFESLRSYDYSLVRNLNVSVLSWMWRASPAIVAQNLLAKRILAVLRSLYNPPVDLGSRSIGGVPFTEYPSRVVQEALAKFREAAGEYSEVVRKTLIDLLEDFYRRTGKEYTRCPKCGVPKPVDAKVCIYCGEASGGSTA
;
A
#
# COMPACT_ATOMS: atom_id res chain seq x y z
N MET A 1 6.25 -36.37 8.89
CA MET A 1 6.38 -35.85 10.28
C MET A 1 5.60 -34.55 10.38
N VAL A 2 4.78 -34.38 11.44
CA VAL A 2 4.06 -33.13 11.76
C VAL A 2 4.71 -32.54 13.01
N LEU A 3 5.06 -31.25 12.97
CA LEU A 3 5.62 -30.56 14.12
C LEU A 3 4.60 -29.58 14.71
N LEU A 4 4.40 -29.68 16.02
CA LEU A 4 3.52 -28.82 16.83
C LEU A 4 4.33 -28.21 17.98
N GLY A 5 4.23 -26.90 18.23
CA GLY A 5 4.80 -26.30 19.46
C GLY A 5 5.15 -24.81 19.41
N GLY A 6 5.64 -24.31 20.55
CA GLY A 6 6.18 -22.96 20.73
C GLY A 6 7.70 -22.95 20.58
N PHE A 7 8.20 -22.79 19.36
CA PHE A 7 9.64 -22.84 19.10
C PHE A 7 10.29 -21.50 19.41
N ALA A 8 11.41 -21.51 20.14
CA ALA A 8 12.22 -20.36 20.52
C ALA A 8 13.71 -20.70 20.33
N GLY A 9 14.42 -19.94 19.48
CA GLY A 9 15.86 -20.13 19.25
C GLY A 9 16.28 -21.47 18.63
N THR A 10 15.38 -22.14 17.92
CA THR A 10 15.63 -23.47 17.33
C THR A 10 16.32 -23.42 15.96
N ALA A 11 16.91 -24.55 15.56
CA ALA A 11 17.40 -24.76 14.21
C ALA A 11 16.27 -24.65 13.17
N PRO A 12 16.58 -24.36 11.89
CA PRO A 12 15.60 -24.31 10.81
C PRO A 12 14.68 -25.53 10.79
N VAL A 13 13.37 -25.30 10.66
CA VAL A 13 12.39 -26.37 10.50
C VAL A 13 12.30 -26.69 9.02
N VAL A 14 12.94 -27.77 8.58
CA VAL A 14 13.02 -28.14 7.14
C VAL A 14 12.65 -29.60 6.97
N GLY A 15 12.03 -29.95 5.83
CA GLY A 15 11.75 -31.34 5.47
C GLY A 15 10.57 -31.97 6.21
N VAL A 16 9.67 -31.16 6.77
CA VAL A 16 8.47 -31.63 7.46
C VAL A 16 7.24 -31.55 6.57
N ARG A 17 6.24 -32.38 6.86
CA ARG A 17 4.99 -32.40 6.09
C ARG A 17 4.13 -31.19 6.43
N LYS A 18 3.92 -30.98 7.73
CA LYS A 18 3.18 -29.85 8.28
C LYS A 18 3.93 -29.27 9.48
N ALA A 19 3.95 -27.95 9.59
CA ALA A 19 4.44 -27.23 10.76
C ALA A 19 3.33 -26.31 11.30
N GLU A 20 3.13 -26.32 12.62
CA GLU A 20 2.14 -25.48 13.27
C GLU A 20 2.73 -24.80 14.51
N LEU A 21 2.72 -23.46 14.48
CA LEU A 21 3.13 -22.63 15.59
C LEU A 21 1.95 -22.38 16.52
N SER A 22 2.06 -22.75 17.79
CA SER A 22 1.04 -22.46 18.80
C SER A 22 0.94 -20.95 19.07
N SER A 23 -0.21 -20.47 19.53
CA SER A 23 -0.40 -19.05 19.83
C SER A 23 0.69 -18.50 20.75
N GLY A 24 1.23 -17.34 20.42
CA GLY A 24 2.32 -16.72 21.16
C GLY A 24 3.71 -17.31 20.89
N ALA A 25 3.89 -18.31 20.02
CA ALA A 25 5.21 -18.85 19.68
C ALA A 25 6.16 -17.80 19.10
N ALA A 26 7.47 -18.00 19.22
CA ALA A 26 8.47 -17.02 18.78
C ALA A 26 9.66 -17.68 18.08
N LEU A 27 9.57 -17.94 16.78
CA LEU A 27 10.59 -18.64 16.01
C LEU A 27 11.57 -17.67 15.34
N LEU A 28 12.88 -17.90 15.47
CA LEU A 28 13.94 -17.08 14.87
C LEU A 28 14.73 -17.81 13.76
N SER A 29 14.05 -18.68 13.01
CA SER A 29 14.63 -19.44 11.90
C SER A 29 13.64 -19.60 10.75
N GLU A 30 14.15 -20.09 9.62
CA GLU A 30 13.33 -20.52 8.49
C GLU A 30 12.34 -21.63 8.87
N ILE A 31 11.15 -21.59 8.27
CA ILE A 31 10.14 -22.65 8.31
C ILE A 31 9.89 -23.13 6.88
N GLN A 32 10.09 -24.42 6.64
CA GLN A 32 9.73 -25.05 5.38
C GLN A 32 8.92 -26.32 5.63
N ALA A 33 7.71 -26.38 5.07
CA ALA A 33 6.86 -27.56 5.07
C ALA A 33 6.44 -27.96 3.64
N PHE A 34 6.25 -29.26 3.42
CA PHE A 34 5.87 -29.78 2.11
C PHE A 34 4.37 -29.63 1.80
N GLU A 35 3.52 -29.50 2.82
CA GLU A 35 2.06 -29.36 2.63
C GLU A 35 1.53 -28.08 3.25
N GLU A 36 1.81 -27.83 4.54
CA GLU A 36 1.15 -26.75 5.27
C GLU A 36 2.03 -26.13 6.37
N VAL A 37 2.01 -24.80 6.48
CA VAL A 37 2.45 -24.05 7.66
C VAL A 37 1.24 -23.31 8.24
N VAL A 38 1.01 -23.48 9.54
CA VAL A 38 -0.02 -22.75 10.30
C VAL A 38 0.64 -21.87 11.35
N ILE A 39 0.33 -20.58 11.34
CA ILE A 39 0.84 -19.57 12.29
C ILE A 39 -0.36 -19.03 13.08
N ASN A 40 -0.46 -19.39 14.35
CA ASN A 40 -1.55 -18.96 15.23
C ASN A 40 -1.32 -17.54 15.80
N PRO A 41 -2.33 -16.93 16.46
CA PRO A 41 -2.26 -15.55 16.94
C PRO A 41 -1.08 -15.24 17.87
N GLY A 42 -0.56 -14.02 17.81
CA GLY A 42 0.48 -13.51 18.71
C GLY A 42 1.88 -14.09 18.45
N CYS A 43 2.07 -14.82 17.35
CA CYS A 43 3.37 -15.39 17.01
C CYS A 43 4.36 -14.32 16.54
N ILE A 44 5.65 -14.56 16.76
CA ILE A 44 6.76 -13.81 16.15
C ILE A 44 7.56 -14.81 15.31
N VAL A 45 7.70 -14.56 14.02
CA VAL A 45 8.54 -15.37 13.11
C VAL A 45 9.61 -14.46 12.53
N ARG A 46 10.87 -14.88 12.60
CA ARG A 46 12.00 -14.20 11.94
C ARG A 46 12.76 -15.22 11.11
N GLY A 47 12.69 -15.05 9.79
CA GLY A 47 13.09 -16.05 8.80
C GLY A 47 11.97 -16.24 7.78
N GLY A 48 12.32 -16.80 6.62
CA GLY A 48 11.36 -17.13 5.59
C GLY A 48 10.41 -18.25 6.01
N VAL A 49 9.19 -18.21 5.47
CA VAL A 49 8.17 -19.25 5.62
C VAL A 49 7.84 -19.78 4.25
N SER A 50 8.09 -21.06 4.00
CA SER A 50 7.85 -21.69 2.71
C SER A 50 6.99 -22.94 2.83
N SER A 51 5.87 -22.96 2.11
CA SER A 51 4.97 -24.12 2.04
C SER A 51 3.89 -23.88 0.98
N PRO A 52 3.41 -24.92 0.25
CA PRO A 52 2.28 -24.79 -0.68
C PRO A 52 1.03 -24.17 -0.05
N ARG A 53 0.83 -24.38 1.26
CA ARG A 53 -0.24 -23.76 2.03
C ARG A 53 0.34 -23.05 3.25
N VAL A 54 0.10 -21.74 3.36
CA VAL A 54 0.48 -20.93 4.52
C VAL A 54 -0.78 -20.29 5.10
N LEU A 55 -1.15 -20.66 6.32
CA LEU A 55 -2.31 -20.12 7.02
C LEU A 55 -1.85 -19.28 8.20
N ILE A 56 -2.20 -18.01 8.21
CA ILE A 56 -1.91 -17.08 9.29
C ILE A 56 -3.23 -16.69 9.94
N SER A 57 -3.41 -17.10 11.19
CA SER A 57 -4.53 -16.75 12.03
C SER A 57 -4.13 -15.57 12.92
N THR A 58 -4.96 -14.55 12.95
CA THR A 58 -4.84 -13.38 13.82
C THR A 58 -5.98 -13.39 14.83
N GLY A 59 -5.74 -12.85 16.02
CA GLY A 59 -6.78 -12.81 17.04
C GLY A 59 -6.37 -12.02 18.27
N GLY A 60 -7.37 -11.41 18.92
CA GLY A 60 -7.17 -10.65 20.16
C GLY A 60 -6.34 -9.37 19.96
N THR A 61 -5.70 -8.91 21.04
CA THR A 61 -4.94 -7.65 21.06
C THR A 61 -3.46 -7.82 20.74
N THR A 62 -2.96 -9.05 20.64
CA THR A 62 -1.55 -9.34 20.38
C THR A 62 -1.31 -9.54 18.88
N PRO A 63 -0.44 -8.74 18.24
CA PRO A 63 -0.21 -8.86 16.82
C PRO A 63 0.59 -10.14 16.48
N THR A 64 0.30 -10.72 15.33
CA THR A 64 1.14 -11.76 14.71
C THR A 64 2.17 -11.07 13.81
N ILE A 65 3.46 -11.32 14.04
CA ILE A 65 4.56 -10.64 13.35
C ILE A 65 5.41 -11.65 12.59
N ILE A 66 5.63 -11.38 11.31
CA ILE A 66 6.50 -12.16 10.44
C ILE A 66 7.55 -11.22 9.86
N LEU A 67 8.82 -11.51 10.12
CA LEU A 67 10.01 -10.78 9.70
C LEU A 67 10.79 -11.68 8.73
N GLY A 68 10.31 -11.77 7.51
CA GLY A 68 10.86 -12.66 6.47
C GLY A 68 9.88 -12.84 5.32
N ASP A 69 10.39 -13.38 4.22
CA ASP A 69 9.60 -13.63 3.03
C ASP A 69 8.64 -14.82 3.23
N LEU A 70 7.47 -14.74 2.59
CA LEU A 70 6.47 -15.81 2.56
C LEU A 70 6.45 -16.40 1.15
N PHE A 71 6.82 -17.68 1.00
CA PHE A 71 6.95 -18.36 -0.28
C PHE A 71 6.04 -19.58 -0.38
N GLY A 72 4.88 -19.35 -1.00
CA GLY A 72 3.86 -20.32 -1.34
C GLY A 72 4.07 -21.21 -2.58
N PRO A 73 4.84 -20.87 -3.63
CA PRO A 73 4.74 -21.55 -4.93
C PRO A 73 4.82 -23.08 -4.86
N SER A 74 3.84 -23.71 -5.49
CA SER A 74 3.85 -25.16 -5.67
C SER A 74 4.78 -25.53 -6.82
N PHE A 75 5.80 -26.35 -6.55
CA PHE A 75 6.59 -27.02 -7.59
C PHE A 75 5.86 -28.25 -8.16
N GLN A 76 4.65 -28.56 -7.69
CA GLN A 76 3.87 -29.73 -8.09
C GLN A 76 2.55 -29.32 -8.77
N GLU A 77 2.22 -29.97 -9.88
CA GLU A 77 1.01 -29.73 -10.71
C GLU A 77 -0.34 -30.01 -10.00
N ARG A 78 -0.34 -30.39 -8.71
CA ARG A 78 -1.52 -31.01 -8.06
C ARG A 78 -2.47 -30.06 -7.34
N ALA A 79 -2.04 -28.84 -7.00
CA ALA A 79 -2.91 -27.79 -6.47
C ALA A 79 -2.21 -26.43 -6.52
N ALA A 80 -2.96 -25.36 -6.79
CA ALA A 80 -2.47 -24.00 -6.65
C ALA A 80 -2.13 -23.72 -5.18
N SER A 81 -0.97 -23.12 -4.95
CA SER A 81 -0.54 -22.70 -3.62
C SER A 81 -1.42 -21.59 -3.07
N VAL A 82 -1.61 -21.59 -1.74
CA VAL A 82 -2.49 -20.64 -1.05
C VAL A 82 -1.78 -20.06 0.16
N LEU A 83 -1.74 -18.74 0.21
CA LEU A 83 -1.39 -17.99 1.41
C LEU A 83 -2.63 -17.25 1.88
N LYS A 84 -3.07 -17.53 3.10
CA LYS A 84 -4.26 -16.93 3.69
C LYS A 84 -3.92 -16.26 5.02
N VAL A 85 -4.28 -14.99 5.16
CA VAL A 85 -4.27 -14.27 6.43
C VAL A 85 -5.72 -13.97 6.81
N HIS A 86 -6.12 -14.38 8.01
CA HIS A 86 -7.50 -14.22 8.48
C HIS A 86 -7.58 -13.96 9.98
N GLY A 87 -8.69 -13.35 10.41
CA GLY A 87 -9.00 -13.09 11.81
C GLY A 87 -9.27 -11.61 12.10
N ASP A 88 -9.57 -11.30 13.37
CA ASP A 88 -9.92 -9.97 13.85
C ASP A 88 -8.74 -9.20 14.48
N GLY A 89 -7.62 -9.88 14.70
CA GLY A 89 -6.38 -9.30 15.20
C GLY A 89 -5.55 -8.59 14.13
N GLU A 90 -4.39 -8.06 14.54
CA GLU A 90 -3.44 -7.40 13.63
C GLU A 90 -2.33 -8.38 13.20
N ALA A 91 -1.96 -8.36 11.91
CA ALA A 91 -0.72 -8.97 11.42
C ALA A 91 0.23 -7.93 10.83
N LEU A 92 1.51 -8.08 11.09
CA LEU A 92 2.60 -7.38 10.41
C LEU A 92 3.48 -8.38 9.67
N ILE A 93 3.63 -8.22 8.36
CA ILE A 93 4.51 -9.01 7.51
C ILE A 93 5.56 -8.07 6.94
N GLN A 94 6.81 -8.18 7.38
CA GLN A 94 7.96 -7.47 6.81
C GLN A 94 8.74 -8.44 5.92
N GLY A 95 8.35 -8.50 4.65
CA GLY A 95 8.88 -9.45 3.68
C GLY A 95 8.03 -9.49 2.41
N THR A 96 8.58 -10.13 1.38
CA THR A 96 7.89 -10.37 0.12
C THR A 96 6.96 -11.55 0.25
N ILE A 97 5.74 -11.41 -0.25
CA ILE A 97 4.75 -12.49 -0.32
C ILE A 97 4.72 -13.02 -1.75
N VAL A 98 4.92 -14.32 -1.95
CA VAL A 98 4.80 -14.98 -3.24
C VAL A 98 3.90 -16.21 -3.07
N SER A 99 2.84 -16.34 -3.85
CA SER A 99 1.93 -17.51 -3.82
C SER A 99 1.09 -17.53 -5.11
N ASP A 100 0.49 -18.66 -5.48
CA ASP A 100 -0.48 -18.67 -6.59
C ASP A 100 -1.73 -17.85 -6.21
N ARG A 101 -2.23 -18.10 -5.00
CA ARG A 101 -3.35 -17.37 -4.41
C ARG A 101 -2.94 -16.72 -3.10
N VAL A 102 -3.28 -15.44 -2.95
CA VAL A 102 -3.09 -14.65 -1.72
C VAL A 102 -4.45 -14.13 -1.29
N GLU A 103 -4.89 -14.52 -0.10
CA GLU A 103 -6.17 -14.09 0.49
C GLU A 103 -5.89 -13.37 1.81
N ILE A 104 -6.31 -12.11 1.91
CA ILE A 104 -6.13 -11.28 3.11
C ILE A 104 -7.51 -10.81 3.59
N VAL A 105 -7.95 -11.33 4.72
CA VAL A 105 -9.22 -11.02 5.36
C VAL A 105 -8.96 -10.57 6.80
N GLY A 106 -8.76 -9.27 7.01
CA GLY A 106 -8.50 -8.71 8.34
C GLY A 106 -7.56 -7.52 8.34
N LYS A 107 -7.04 -7.16 9.52
CA LYS A 107 -6.09 -6.06 9.73
C LYS A 107 -4.67 -6.53 9.45
N VAL A 108 -4.14 -6.23 8.27
CA VAL A 108 -2.80 -6.69 7.85
C VAL A 108 -1.96 -5.53 7.34
N THR A 109 -0.76 -5.38 7.88
CA THR A 109 0.27 -4.51 7.33
C THR A 109 1.35 -5.36 6.67
N VAL A 110 1.57 -5.16 5.38
CA VAL A 110 2.67 -5.76 4.61
C VAL A 110 3.68 -4.68 4.26
N ILE A 111 4.93 -4.89 4.65
CA ILE A 111 6.09 -4.11 4.23
C ILE A 111 6.91 -4.99 3.31
N GLY A 112 6.66 -4.83 2.02
CA GLY A 112 7.17 -5.70 0.98
C GLY A 112 6.19 -5.83 -0.16
N ASP A 113 6.67 -6.43 -1.24
CA ASP A 113 5.87 -6.67 -2.44
C ASP A 113 5.00 -7.94 -2.26
N ILE A 114 3.86 -7.97 -2.96
CA ILE A 114 2.99 -9.15 -3.07
C ILE A 114 3.01 -9.61 -4.52
N PHE A 115 3.33 -10.88 -4.75
CA PHE A 115 3.31 -11.56 -6.04
C PHE A 115 2.30 -12.70 -5.98
N ALA A 116 1.10 -12.47 -6.50
CA ALA A 116 0.05 -13.48 -6.61
C ALA A 116 0.02 -14.03 -8.04
N LEU A 117 0.45 -15.27 -8.27
CA LEU A 117 0.62 -15.78 -9.64
C LEU A 117 -0.71 -16.02 -10.36
N GLN A 118 -1.82 -16.13 -9.64
CA GLN A 118 -3.17 -16.32 -10.18
C GLN A 118 -4.19 -15.39 -9.53
N GLU A 119 -4.24 -15.29 -8.20
CA GLU A 119 -5.34 -14.60 -7.53
C GLU A 119 -4.86 -13.81 -6.31
N LEU A 120 -5.24 -12.53 -6.24
CA LEU A 120 -5.08 -11.70 -5.06
C LEU A 120 -6.46 -11.25 -4.60
N SER A 121 -6.87 -11.62 -3.39
CA SER A 121 -8.08 -11.10 -2.75
C SER A 121 -7.72 -10.41 -1.44
N ILE A 122 -8.11 -9.14 -1.30
CA ILE A 122 -7.97 -8.37 -0.08
C ILE A 122 -9.34 -7.80 0.30
N GLU A 123 -9.90 -8.29 1.41
CA GLU A 123 -11.23 -7.94 1.93
C GLU A 123 -11.15 -7.48 3.39
N GLY A 124 -10.27 -6.53 3.68
CA GLY A 124 -10.08 -6.04 5.03
C GLY A 124 -9.24 -4.76 5.06
N PRO A 125 -9.22 -4.04 6.20
CA PRO A 125 -8.31 -2.92 6.39
C PRO A 125 -6.85 -3.38 6.28
N ALA A 126 -6.30 -3.33 5.08
CA ALA A 126 -4.96 -3.82 4.76
C ALA A 126 -4.07 -2.68 4.28
N LEU A 127 -2.82 -2.65 4.74
CA LEU A 127 -1.81 -1.69 4.33
C LEU A 127 -0.66 -2.44 3.66
N VAL A 128 -0.54 -2.35 2.34
CA VAL A 128 0.57 -2.92 1.58
C VAL A 128 1.50 -1.79 1.14
N LEU A 129 2.56 -1.60 1.92
CA LEU A 129 3.66 -0.72 1.59
C LEU A 129 4.61 -1.47 0.63
N GLY A 130 4.14 -1.69 -0.59
CA GLY A 130 4.84 -2.41 -1.65
C GLY A 130 3.93 -2.67 -2.84
N ARG A 131 4.51 -3.13 -3.94
CA ARG A 131 3.78 -3.39 -5.18
C ARG A 131 2.98 -4.69 -5.03
N ALA A 132 1.73 -4.67 -5.50
CA ALA A 132 0.97 -5.87 -5.75
C ALA A 132 1.07 -6.23 -7.24
N MET A 133 1.62 -7.40 -7.54
CA MET A 133 1.75 -7.95 -8.89
C MET A 133 0.94 -9.24 -8.99
N VAL A 134 0.02 -9.29 -9.93
CA VAL A 134 -0.95 -10.39 -10.05
C VAL A 134 -0.93 -10.97 -11.46
N GLY A 135 -0.92 -12.29 -11.57
CA GLY A 135 -0.90 -12.98 -12.85
C GLY A 135 0.44 -12.96 -13.58
N SER A 136 0.48 -13.63 -14.72
CA SER A 136 1.61 -13.64 -15.64
C SER A 136 1.11 -13.70 -17.09
N GLU A 137 1.99 -13.47 -18.06
CA GLU A 137 1.61 -13.56 -19.49
C GLU A 137 1.10 -14.95 -19.90
N LYS A 138 1.51 -16.00 -19.17
CA LYS A 138 1.09 -17.39 -19.43
C LYS A 138 -0.18 -17.78 -18.67
N ALA A 139 -0.48 -17.10 -17.58
CA ALA A 139 -1.60 -17.38 -16.70
C ALA A 139 -2.18 -16.03 -16.23
N PRO A 140 -3.18 -15.48 -16.94
CA PRO A 140 -3.88 -14.28 -16.51
C PRO A 140 -4.45 -14.48 -15.11
N GLY A 141 -4.19 -13.52 -14.24
CA GLY A 141 -4.65 -13.52 -12.87
C GLY A 141 -5.86 -12.60 -12.66
N HIS A 142 -6.33 -12.59 -11.43
CA HIS A 142 -7.43 -11.77 -10.97
C HIS A 142 -7.06 -11.11 -9.64
N ALA A 143 -7.08 -9.77 -9.61
CA ALA A 143 -6.89 -9.00 -8.39
C ALA A 143 -8.24 -8.44 -7.93
N SER A 144 -8.60 -8.62 -6.66
CA SER A 144 -9.80 -8.07 -6.03
C SER A 144 -9.39 -7.37 -4.74
N LEU A 145 -9.52 -6.04 -4.70
CA LEU A 145 -9.10 -5.23 -3.57
C LEU A 145 -10.27 -4.43 -3.00
N SER A 146 -10.47 -4.49 -1.70
CA SER A 146 -11.45 -3.69 -0.97
C SER A 146 -10.88 -3.30 0.39
N ARG A 147 -11.15 -2.06 0.83
CA ARG A 147 -10.68 -1.49 2.10
C ARG A 147 -9.16 -1.54 2.30
N ALA A 148 -8.40 -1.51 1.20
CA ALA A 148 -6.95 -1.67 1.21
C ALA A 148 -6.21 -0.41 0.79
N THR A 149 -5.08 -0.10 1.42
CA THR A 149 -4.11 0.90 0.97
C THR A 149 -2.90 0.19 0.41
N ILE A 150 -2.62 0.37 -0.88
CA ILE A 150 -1.53 -0.32 -1.57
C ILE A 150 -0.61 0.71 -2.25
N TYR A 151 0.67 0.39 -2.42
CA TYR A 151 1.57 1.31 -3.10
C TYR A 151 1.23 1.43 -4.60
N GLN A 152 1.17 0.29 -5.32
CA GLN A 152 0.82 0.20 -6.73
C GLN A 152 0.21 -1.17 -7.02
N LEU A 153 -0.67 -1.25 -8.03
CA LEU A 153 -1.24 -2.49 -8.53
C LEU A 153 -0.84 -2.73 -10.00
N PHE A 154 -0.33 -3.91 -10.28
CA PHE A 154 -0.11 -4.42 -11.64
C PHE A 154 -0.75 -5.80 -11.76
N SER A 155 -1.76 -5.92 -12.60
CA SER A 155 -2.39 -7.20 -12.95
C SER A 155 -2.09 -7.54 -14.41
N VAL A 156 -1.75 -8.78 -14.69
CA VAL A 156 -1.89 -9.38 -16.02
C VAL A 156 -3.17 -10.18 -15.98
N GLY A 157 -4.26 -9.64 -16.54
CA GLY A 157 -5.62 -10.07 -16.29
C GLY A 157 -6.44 -8.95 -15.63
N ASP A 158 -7.59 -9.30 -15.06
CA ASP A 158 -8.52 -8.31 -14.52
C ASP A 158 -8.08 -7.79 -13.14
N ALA A 159 -8.48 -6.56 -12.84
CA ALA A 159 -8.28 -5.92 -11.54
C ALA A 159 -9.59 -5.28 -11.08
N VAL A 160 -10.17 -5.78 -10.00
CA VAL A 160 -11.39 -5.29 -9.37
C VAL A 160 -10.99 -4.43 -8.17
N LEU A 161 -11.38 -3.16 -8.20
CA LEU A 161 -11.21 -2.22 -7.09
C LEU A 161 -12.59 -1.97 -6.48
N GLY A 162 -12.70 -2.12 -5.17
CA GLY A 162 -13.93 -1.83 -4.43
C GLY A 162 -13.80 -0.67 -3.47
N ASP A 163 -14.82 -0.51 -2.62
CA ASP A 163 -14.88 0.58 -1.65
C ASP A 163 -13.67 0.58 -0.70
N GLY A 164 -13.24 1.80 -0.33
CA GLY A 164 -12.16 1.98 0.64
C GLY A 164 -10.76 1.70 0.10
N VAL A 165 -10.58 1.48 -1.20
CA VAL A 165 -9.24 1.34 -1.81
C VAL A 165 -8.51 2.68 -1.84
N THR A 166 -7.25 2.68 -1.42
CA THR A 166 -6.32 3.81 -1.52
C THR A 166 -5.05 3.40 -2.27
N LEU A 167 -4.59 4.24 -3.22
CA LEU A 167 -3.29 4.08 -3.88
C LEU A 167 -2.30 5.14 -3.36
N ILE A 168 -1.07 4.74 -3.02
CA ILE A 168 -0.01 5.68 -2.60
C ILE A 168 0.68 6.30 -3.82
N SER A 169 1.07 5.45 -4.78
CA SER A 169 1.35 5.88 -6.14
C SER A 169 0.07 5.66 -6.95
N PRO A 170 -0.56 6.72 -7.52
CA PRO A 170 -1.87 6.65 -8.17
C PRO A 170 -1.81 5.97 -9.54
N ILE A 171 -1.46 4.68 -9.55
CA ILE A 171 -1.29 3.84 -10.72
C ILE A 171 -1.83 2.45 -10.38
N ALA A 172 -2.88 2.05 -11.11
CA ALA A 172 -3.28 0.67 -11.26
C ALA A 172 -3.26 0.31 -12.74
N VAL A 173 -2.73 -0.87 -13.07
CA VAL A 173 -2.57 -1.35 -14.45
C VAL A 173 -3.13 -2.75 -14.57
N ALA A 174 -3.90 -3.01 -15.63
CA ALA A 174 -4.36 -4.32 -16.04
C ALA A 174 -3.93 -4.58 -17.49
N LYS A 175 -2.94 -5.46 -17.69
CA LYS A 175 -2.48 -5.91 -19.02
C LYS A 175 -3.29 -7.13 -19.44
N SER A 176 -3.81 -7.13 -20.67
CA SER A 176 -4.70 -8.18 -21.18
C SER A 176 -5.95 -8.42 -20.31
N GLY A 177 -6.42 -7.37 -19.64
CA GLY A 177 -7.61 -7.36 -18.80
C GLY A 177 -8.13 -5.95 -18.59
N ARG A 178 -9.14 -5.83 -17.73
CA ARG A 178 -9.85 -4.59 -17.44
C ARG A 178 -9.71 -4.21 -15.97
N ILE A 179 -9.81 -2.90 -15.71
CA ILE A 179 -9.99 -2.41 -14.34
C ILE A 179 -11.49 -2.25 -14.12
N LEU A 180 -12.01 -3.01 -13.18
CA LEU A 180 -13.41 -3.03 -12.79
C LEU A 180 -13.58 -2.33 -11.45
N TRP A 181 -14.77 -1.79 -11.23
CA TRP A 181 -15.23 -1.28 -9.95
C TRP A 181 -16.26 -2.25 -9.38
N ARG A 182 -16.12 -2.62 -8.10
CA ARG A 182 -17.11 -3.41 -7.36
C ARG A 182 -17.75 -2.58 -6.27
N ASP A 183 -19.07 -2.43 -6.33
CA ASP A 183 -19.86 -1.87 -5.23
C ASP A 183 -20.05 -2.95 -4.16
N LEU A 184 -19.57 -2.73 -2.94
CA LEU A 184 -19.69 -3.75 -1.88
C LEU A 184 -21.12 -3.96 -1.39
N SER A 185 -22.01 -2.98 -1.56
CA SER A 185 -23.39 -3.07 -1.12
C SER A 185 -24.24 -3.93 -2.05
N THR A 186 -23.94 -3.93 -3.35
CA THR A 186 -24.68 -4.68 -4.37
C THR A 186 -23.94 -5.92 -4.86
N GLY A 187 -22.61 -5.97 -4.68
CA GLY A 187 -21.73 -6.97 -5.26
C GLY A 187 -21.56 -6.85 -6.78
N GLU A 188 -22.12 -5.80 -7.40
CA GLU A 188 -22.10 -5.61 -8.83
C GLU A 188 -20.72 -5.12 -9.29
N GLU A 189 -20.21 -5.73 -10.37
CA GLU A 189 -18.97 -5.31 -11.01
C GLU A 189 -19.28 -4.59 -12.33
N ARG A 190 -18.65 -3.42 -12.50
CA ARG A 190 -18.75 -2.63 -13.73
C ARG A 190 -17.38 -2.21 -14.20
N LEU A 191 -17.25 -1.85 -15.47
CA LEU A 191 -16.03 -1.22 -15.93
C LEU A 191 -15.80 0.08 -15.14
N PHE A 192 -14.56 0.34 -14.71
CA PHE A 192 -14.29 1.51 -13.86
C PHE A 192 -14.70 2.84 -14.53
N SER A 193 -14.61 2.93 -15.86
CA SER A 193 -15.07 4.11 -16.62
C SER A 193 -16.59 4.28 -16.68
N GLU A 194 -17.36 3.23 -16.42
CA GLU A 194 -18.83 3.21 -16.50
C GLU A 194 -19.49 3.35 -15.11
N ALA A 195 -18.71 3.24 -14.05
CA ALA A 195 -19.17 3.40 -12.68
C ALA A 195 -19.03 4.87 -12.23
N GLU A 196 -20.11 5.66 -12.34
CA GLU A 196 -20.10 7.09 -11.97
C GLU A 196 -19.70 7.36 -10.53
N ALA A 197 -20.07 6.45 -9.61
CA ALA A 197 -19.72 6.51 -8.20
C ALA A 197 -18.33 5.94 -7.88
N ALA A 198 -17.62 5.35 -8.86
CA ALA A 198 -16.33 4.73 -8.62
C ALA A 198 -15.30 5.76 -8.17
N LEU A 199 -14.71 5.47 -7.01
CA LEU A 199 -13.77 6.36 -6.38
C LEU A 199 -12.66 5.55 -5.71
N VAL A 200 -11.43 5.81 -6.15
CA VAL A 200 -10.23 5.26 -5.51
C VAL A 200 -9.48 6.43 -4.89
N ARG A 201 -9.29 6.39 -3.57
CA ARG A 201 -8.55 7.45 -2.88
C ARG A 201 -7.09 7.41 -3.28
N VAL A 202 -6.46 8.58 -3.34
CA VAL A 202 -5.03 8.71 -3.47
C VAL A 202 -4.46 9.28 -2.18
N PHE A 203 -3.47 8.60 -1.62
CA PHE A 203 -2.79 9.09 -0.42
C PHE A 203 -1.92 10.29 -0.77
N SER A 204 -2.43 11.50 -0.54
CA SER A 204 -1.79 12.76 -0.93
C SER A 204 -1.29 13.59 0.27
N PHE A 205 -0.67 14.75 0.02
CA PHE A 205 -0.20 15.66 1.08
C PHE A 205 -1.28 16.07 2.09
N PRO A 206 -2.52 16.42 1.70
CA PRO A 206 -3.60 16.64 2.66
C PRO A 206 -3.80 15.47 3.63
N CYS A 207 -3.70 14.24 3.14
CA CYS A 207 -3.80 13.05 3.98
C CYS A 207 -2.58 12.93 4.91
N LEU A 208 -1.36 13.08 4.38
CA LEU A 208 -0.11 12.93 5.11
C LEU A 208 0.00 13.87 6.33
N PHE A 209 -0.49 15.11 6.18
CA PHE A 209 -0.47 16.16 7.20
C PHE A 209 -1.80 16.33 7.92
N CYS A 210 -2.77 15.45 7.69
CA CYS A 210 -4.07 15.52 8.35
C CYS A 210 -3.93 15.32 9.87
N PRO A 211 -4.35 16.28 10.72
CA PRO A 211 -4.29 16.14 12.17
C PRO A 211 -5.47 15.35 12.74
N LYS A 212 -6.50 15.06 11.92
CA LYS A 212 -7.75 14.44 12.35
C LYS A 212 -7.66 12.91 12.49
N VAL A 213 -6.57 12.29 12.03
CA VAL A 213 -6.38 10.83 12.04
C VAL A 213 -4.97 10.47 12.47
N ARG A 214 -4.83 9.40 13.27
CA ARG A 214 -3.53 8.92 13.75
C ARG A 214 -2.74 8.17 12.67
N ASN A 215 -3.44 7.42 11.83
CA ASN A 215 -2.88 6.67 10.71
C ASN A 215 -3.56 7.09 9.40
N PRO A 216 -3.02 8.08 8.67
CA PRO A 216 -3.62 8.50 7.42
C PRO A 216 -3.42 7.49 6.28
N LEU A 217 -2.53 6.50 6.41
CA LEU A 217 -2.39 5.42 5.44
C LEU A 217 -3.64 4.52 5.51
N LEU A 218 -4.04 4.08 6.69
CA LEU A 218 -5.33 3.40 6.93
C LEU A 218 -6.35 4.36 7.55
N CYS A 219 -6.78 5.35 6.75
CA CYS A 219 -7.66 6.40 7.24
C CYS A 219 -9.06 5.88 7.56
N GLU A 220 -9.37 5.69 8.85
CA GLU A 220 -10.69 5.26 9.35
C GLU A 220 -11.81 6.17 8.84
N LYS A 221 -11.64 7.49 8.94
CA LYS A 221 -12.63 8.45 8.40
C LYS A 221 -12.93 8.27 6.92
N PHE A 222 -11.96 7.85 6.11
CA PHE A 222 -12.22 7.55 4.69
C PHE A 222 -12.98 6.24 4.53
N LEU A 223 -12.58 5.20 5.28
CA LEU A 223 -13.26 3.91 5.29
C LEU A 223 -14.71 4.02 5.78
N ASP A 224 -15.00 4.96 6.67
CA ASP A 224 -16.32 5.21 7.25
C ASP A 224 -17.14 6.25 6.45
N GLY A 225 -16.59 6.81 5.36
CA GLY A 225 -17.27 7.80 4.52
C GLY A 225 -17.37 9.21 5.10
N GLU A 226 -16.67 9.50 6.21
CA GLU A 226 -16.66 10.79 6.91
C GLU A 226 -15.58 11.77 6.42
N CYS A 227 -14.76 11.37 5.44
CA CYS A 227 -13.67 12.20 4.92
C CYS A 227 -14.12 12.96 3.68
N ASP A 228 -14.11 14.29 3.71
CA ASP A 228 -14.45 15.18 2.59
C ASP A 228 -13.21 15.77 1.90
N ALA A 229 -12.07 15.77 2.58
CA ALA A 229 -10.84 16.42 2.15
C ALA A 229 -9.77 15.41 1.70
N PHE A 230 -10.03 14.72 0.59
CA PHE A 230 -9.04 13.82 -0.03
C PHE A 230 -9.09 13.88 -1.55
N GLU A 231 -7.99 13.45 -2.16
CA GLU A 231 -7.87 13.39 -3.60
C GLU A 231 -8.23 11.99 -4.12
N SER A 232 -8.82 11.89 -5.32
CA SER A 232 -9.25 10.61 -5.88
C SER A 232 -9.02 10.43 -7.37
N LEU A 233 -8.88 9.16 -7.75
CA LEU A 233 -9.06 8.65 -9.11
C LEU A 233 -10.55 8.35 -9.31
N ARG A 234 -11.07 8.78 -10.47
CA ARG A 234 -12.47 8.67 -10.87
C ARG A 234 -12.56 8.05 -12.26
N SER A 235 -13.78 7.80 -12.72
CA SER A 235 -14.06 7.18 -14.03
C SER A 235 -13.29 7.79 -15.20
N TYR A 236 -13.07 9.11 -15.21
CA TYR A 236 -12.32 9.82 -16.26
C TYR A 236 -10.79 9.69 -16.17
N ASP A 237 -10.23 9.12 -15.10
CA ASP A 237 -8.80 8.79 -15.00
C ASP A 237 -8.49 7.40 -15.56
N TYR A 238 -9.52 6.66 -15.98
CA TYR A 238 -9.38 5.39 -16.66
C TYR A 238 -9.02 5.60 -18.13
N SER A 239 -8.10 4.78 -18.65
CA SER A 239 -7.67 4.81 -20.04
C SER A 239 -7.45 3.39 -20.56
N LEU A 240 -7.92 3.13 -21.77
CA LEU A 240 -7.65 1.88 -22.49
C LEU A 240 -6.66 2.14 -23.64
N VAL A 241 -5.46 1.58 -23.51
CA VAL A 241 -4.38 1.67 -24.50
C VAL A 241 -4.45 0.45 -25.42
N ARG A 242 -5.28 0.56 -26.47
CA ARG A 242 -5.67 -0.57 -27.34
C ARG A 242 -4.50 -1.29 -28.02
N ASN A 243 -3.51 -0.55 -28.49
CA ASN A 243 -2.33 -1.11 -29.16
C ASN A 243 -1.42 -1.93 -28.24
N LEU A 244 -1.47 -1.68 -26.92
CA LEU A 244 -0.73 -2.43 -25.93
C LEU A 244 -1.60 -3.46 -25.18
N ASN A 245 -2.91 -3.46 -25.43
CA ASN A 245 -3.91 -4.21 -24.68
C ASN A 245 -3.77 -3.98 -23.16
N VAL A 246 -3.68 -2.70 -22.76
CA VAL A 246 -3.50 -2.30 -21.35
C VAL A 246 -4.59 -1.34 -20.94
N SER A 247 -5.24 -1.65 -19.82
CA SER A 247 -6.10 -0.73 -19.08
C SER A 247 -5.29 -0.06 -17.97
N VAL A 248 -5.41 1.26 -17.83
CA VAL A 248 -4.67 2.05 -16.84
C VAL A 248 -5.65 2.93 -16.09
N LEU A 249 -5.56 2.95 -14.77
CA LEU A 249 -6.18 3.94 -13.92
C LEU A 249 -5.06 4.79 -13.31
N SER A 250 -4.96 6.06 -13.73
CA SER A 250 -3.88 6.91 -13.26
C SER A 250 -4.12 8.41 -13.42
N TRP A 251 -3.51 9.19 -12.53
CA TRP A 251 -3.41 10.64 -12.64
C TRP A 251 -2.35 11.15 -13.62
N MET A 252 -1.66 10.28 -14.38
CA MET A 252 -0.55 10.72 -15.25
C MET A 252 -0.91 11.86 -16.23
N TRP A 253 -2.18 12.05 -16.56
CA TRP A 253 -2.66 13.15 -17.42
C TRP A 253 -2.86 14.49 -16.70
N ARG A 254 -2.94 14.49 -15.37
CA ARG A 254 -3.17 15.68 -14.55
C ARG A 254 -1.80 16.33 -14.27
N ALA A 255 -1.43 17.33 -15.06
CA ALA A 255 -0.13 18.01 -14.97
C ALA A 255 -0.12 19.12 -13.87
N SER A 256 -0.23 18.74 -12.59
CA SER A 256 -0.11 19.70 -11.48
C SER A 256 1.20 19.52 -10.70
N PRO A 257 1.79 20.61 -10.15
CA PRO A 257 2.98 20.53 -9.30
C PRO A 257 2.81 19.61 -8.08
N ALA A 258 1.60 19.58 -7.50
CA ALA A 258 1.27 18.69 -6.39
C ALA A 258 1.39 17.21 -6.78
N ILE A 259 1.04 16.86 -8.03
CA ILE A 259 1.15 15.50 -8.56
C ILE A 259 2.60 15.10 -8.79
N VAL A 260 3.44 16.02 -9.25
CA VAL A 260 4.88 15.79 -9.36
C VAL A 260 5.47 15.52 -7.97
N ALA A 261 5.14 16.36 -6.99
CA ALA A 261 5.57 16.18 -5.59
C ALA A 261 5.10 14.83 -5.02
N GLN A 262 3.84 14.48 -5.29
CA GLN A 262 3.25 13.21 -4.87
C GLN A 262 3.97 12.02 -5.49
N ASN A 263 4.28 12.05 -6.79
CA ASN A 263 5.00 10.98 -7.46
C ASN A 263 6.44 10.84 -6.93
N LEU A 264 7.11 11.95 -6.61
CA LEU A 264 8.43 11.92 -5.98
C LEU A 264 8.37 11.35 -4.55
N LEU A 265 7.38 11.75 -3.76
CA LEU A 265 7.13 11.21 -2.43
C LEU A 265 6.86 9.70 -2.50
N ALA A 266 5.99 9.28 -3.41
CA ALA A 266 5.65 7.89 -3.62
C ALA A 266 6.91 7.08 -3.97
N LYS A 267 7.81 7.57 -4.84
CA LYS A 267 9.08 6.89 -5.15
C LYS A 267 10.00 6.72 -3.92
N ARG A 268 9.96 7.65 -2.96
CA ARG A 268 10.78 7.59 -1.74
C ARG A 268 10.29 6.52 -0.77
N ILE A 269 9.04 6.03 -0.91
CA ILE A 269 8.51 4.94 -0.08
C ILE A 269 9.46 3.76 -0.05
N LEU A 270 9.99 3.35 -1.21
CA LEU A 270 10.82 2.14 -1.30
C LEU A 270 12.10 2.29 -0.49
N ALA A 271 12.70 3.48 -0.48
CA ALA A 271 13.88 3.77 0.33
C ALA A 271 13.53 3.82 1.84
N VAL A 272 12.42 4.46 2.19
CA VAL A 272 11.91 4.52 3.57
C VAL A 272 11.66 3.13 4.12
N LEU A 273 10.96 2.28 3.36
CA LEU A 273 10.63 0.92 3.79
C LEU A 273 11.86 0.03 3.93
N ARG A 274 12.83 0.13 3.02
CA ARG A 274 14.11 -0.62 3.11
C ARG A 274 14.84 -0.36 4.42
N SER A 275 14.76 0.85 4.97
CA SER A 275 15.38 1.17 6.26
C SER A 275 14.70 0.52 7.47
N LEU A 276 13.50 -0.05 7.30
CA LEU A 276 12.73 -0.72 8.35
C LEU A 276 12.92 -2.24 8.35
N TYR A 277 13.79 -2.78 7.47
CA TYR A 277 14.07 -4.22 7.39
C TYR A 277 15.10 -4.65 8.44
N ASN A 278 14.97 -5.90 8.89
CA ASN A 278 15.90 -6.61 9.77
C ASN A 278 16.11 -6.01 11.18
N PRO A 279 15.05 -5.65 11.93
CA PRO A 279 15.20 -5.26 13.33
C PRO A 279 15.79 -6.41 14.17
N PRO A 280 16.56 -6.14 15.24
CA PRO A 280 16.92 -7.16 16.23
C PRO A 280 15.65 -7.67 16.93
N VAL A 281 15.62 -8.95 17.30
CA VAL A 281 14.50 -9.56 18.04
C VAL A 281 15.05 -10.15 19.33
N ASP A 282 14.50 -9.73 20.46
CA ASP A 282 14.81 -10.27 21.78
C ASP A 282 13.63 -11.11 22.26
N LEU A 283 13.85 -12.41 22.42
CA LEU A 283 12.84 -13.37 22.88
C LEU A 283 12.53 -13.23 24.37
N GLY A 284 13.50 -12.81 25.18
CA GLY A 284 13.33 -12.69 26.63
C GLY A 284 12.36 -11.58 26.99
N SER A 285 12.54 -10.40 26.35
CA SER A 285 11.64 -9.26 26.51
C SER A 285 10.47 -9.24 25.50
N ARG A 286 10.44 -10.18 24.55
CA ARG A 286 9.55 -10.17 23.37
C ARG A 286 9.51 -8.79 22.71
N SER A 287 10.69 -8.23 22.45
CA SER A 287 10.84 -6.93 21.81
C SER A 287 11.48 -7.05 20.44
N ILE A 288 11.14 -6.11 19.56
CA ILE A 288 11.62 -6.00 18.19
C ILE A 288 12.17 -4.59 18.03
N GLY A 289 13.47 -4.45 17.72
CA GLY A 289 14.13 -3.15 17.66
C GLY A 289 14.12 -2.40 19.00
N GLY A 290 14.04 -3.12 20.14
CA GLY A 290 13.92 -2.51 21.47
C GLY A 290 12.51 -2.02 21.83
N VAL A 291 11.50 -2.30 20.99
CA VAL A 291 10.10 -1.94 21.22
C VAL A 291 9.29 -3.20 21.53
N PRO A 292 8.36 -3.19 22.50
CA PRO A 292 7.48 -4.35 22.74
C PRO A 292 6.78 -4.80 21.46
N PHE A 293 6.72 -6.10 21.20
CA PHE A 293 6.14 -6.63 19.96
C PHE A 293 4.68 -6.18 19.75
N THR A 294 3.91 -5.95 20.82
CA THR A 294 2.54 -5.44 20.79
C THR A 294 2.43 -4.01 20.23
N GLU A 295 3.47 -3.21 20.36
CA GLU A 295 3.51 -1.82 19.88
C GLU A 295 4.25 -1.68 18.54
N TYR A 296 5.00 -2.71 18.15
CA TYR A 296 5.88 -2.68 17.00
C TYR A 296 5.16 -2.38 15.67
N PRO A 297 3.97 -2.94 15.34
CA PRO A 297 3.24 -2.57 14.11
C PRO A 297 2.92 -1.07 14.04
N SER A 298 2.42 -0.50 15.15
CA SER A 298 2.13 0.93 15.24
C SER A 298 3.41 1.76 15.10
N ARG A 299 4.51 1.35 15.74
CA ARG A 299 5.80 2.05 15.64
C ARG A 299 6.29 2.11 14.20
N VAL A 300 6.23 0.99 13.48
CA VAL A 300 6.64 0.86 12.09
C VAL A 300 5.86 1.82 11.18
N VAL A 301 4.54 1.89 11.34
CA VAL A 301 3.69 2.82 10.59
C VAL A 301 4.03 4.28 10.92
N GLN A 302 4.23 4.61 12.18
CA GLN A 302 4.59 5.98 12.59
C GLN A 302 5.96 6.40 12.07
N GLU A 303 6.95 5.49 12.04
CA GLU A 303 8.26 5.78 11.48
C GLU A 303 8.19 6.01 9.96
N ALA A 304 7.41 5.19 9.24
CA ALA A 304 7.16 5.41 7.82
C ALA A 304 6.52 6.79 7.56
N LEU A 305 5.51 7.17 8.35
CA LEU A 305 4.86 8.48 8.27
C LEU A 305 5.80 9.64 8.58
N ALA A 306 6.66 9.51 9.60
CA ALA A 306 7.64 10.53 9.94
C ALA A 306 8.61 10.78 8.77
N LYS A 307 9.16 9.70 8.20
CA LYS A 307 10.07 9.77 7.03
C LYS A 307 9.36 10.32 5.79
N PHE A 308 8.08 10.02 5.60
CA PHE A 308 7.29 10.63 4.54
C PHE A 308 7.11 12.14 4.74
N ARG A 309 6.80 12.59 5.95
CA ARG A 309 6.62 14.02 6.25
C ARG A 309 7.90 14.80 6.05
N GLU A 310 9.02 14.24 6.48
CA GLU A 310 10.36 14.81 6.24
C GLU A 310 10.62 14.96 4.74
N ALA A 311 10.46 13.89 3.96
CA ALA A 311 10.65 13.92 2.50
C ALA A 311 9.67 14.88 1.79
N ALA A 312 8.41 14.96 2.24
CA ALA A 312 7.42 15.88 1.68
C ALA A 312 7.81 17.34 1.90
N GLY A 313 8.45 17.67 3.03
CA GLY A 313 9.02 19.00 3.27
C GLY A 313 10.09 19.35 2.24
N GLU A 314 11.07 18.46 2.03
CA GLU A 314 12.13 18.64 1.03
C GLU A 314 11.56 18.81 -0.39
N TYR A 315 10.61 17.96 -0.78
CA TYR A 315 10.02 18.02 -2.12
C TYR A 315 9.13 19.23 -2.34
N SER A 316 8.40 19.67 -1.32
CA SER A 316 7.57 20.88 -1.43
C SER A 316 8.43 22.10 -1.74
N GLU A 317 9.61 22.21 -1.12
CA GLU A 317 10.56 23.29 -1.40
C GLU A 317 11.14 23.20 -2.82
N VAL A 318 11.53 22.01 -3.28
CA VAL A 318 12.07 21.82 -4.64
C VAL A 318 11.01 22.10 -5.71
N VAL A 319 9.78 21.62 -5.53
CA VAL A 319 8.67 21.86 -6.45
C VAL A 319 8.29 23.34 -6.46
N ARG A 320 8.23 23.99 -5.30
CA ARG A 320 7.99 25.43 -5.20
C ARG A 320 9.06 26.22 -5.95
N LYS A 321 10.34 25.91 -5.75
CA LYS A 321 11.44 26.57 -6.46
C LYS A 321 11.37 26.37 -7.97
N THR A 322 11.16 25.13 -8.42
CA THR A 322 11.04 24.80 -9.85
C THR A 322 9.85 25.52 -10.49
N LEU A 323 8.72 25.60 -9.80
CA LEU A 323 7.54 26.33 -10.26
C LEU A 323 7.80 27.83 -10.37
N ILE A 324 8.51 28.42 -9.39
CA ILE A 324 8.93 29.82 -9.44
C ILE A 324 9.78 30.06 -10.69
N ASP A 325 10.86 29.28 -10.87
CA ASP A 325 11.80 29.46 -11.97
C ASP A 325 11.11 29.33 -13.34
N LEU A 326 10.22 28.33 -13.49
CA LEU A 326 9.49 28.08 -14.74
C LEU A 326 8.46 29.17 -15.06
N LEU A 327 7.71 29.65 -14.06
CA LEU A 327 6.74 30.73 -14.26
C LEU A 327 7.43 32.06 -14.54
N GLU A 328 8.52 32.39 -13.85
CA GLU A 328 9.28 33.61 -14.14
C GLU A 328 9.85 33.59 -15.56
N ASP A 329 10.44 32.48 -15.99
CA ASP A 329 10.96 32.35 -17.36
C ASP A 329 9.82 32.45 -18.39
N PHE A 330 8.69 31.79 -18.17
CA PHE A 330 7.52 31.89 -19.04
C PHE A 330 6.97 33.32 -19.13
N TYR A 331 6.80 34.01 -18.00
CA TYR A 331 6.30 35.39 -17.97
C TYR A 331 7.28 36.37 -18.60
N ARG A 332 8.60 36.22 -18.37
CA ARG A 332 9.63 37.02 -19.04
C ARG A 332 9.60 36.81 -20.56
N ARG A 333 9.52 35.57 -21.03
CA ARG A 333 9.47 35.25 -22.48
C ARG A 333 8.20 35.74 -23.16
N THR A 334 7.07 35.75 -22.45
CA THR A 334 5.77 36.17 -22.99
C THR A 334 5.47 37.64 -22.75
N GLY A 335 6.34 38.38 -22.07
CA GLY A 335 6.12 39.78 -21.71
C GLY A 335 4.95 39.98 -20.74
N LYS A 336 4.54 38.94 -20.02
CA LYS A 336 3.39 39.00 -19.10
C LYS A 336 3.83 39.59 -17.77
N GLU A 337 3.21 40.68 -17.34
CA GLU A 337 3.48 41.25 -16.01
C GLU A 337 2.99 40.32 -14.90
N TYR A 338 3.79 40.21 -13.83
CA TYR A 338 3.49 39.36 -12.69
C TYR A 338 3.95 40.00 -11.38
N THR A 339 3.32 39.59 -10.28
CA THR A 339 3.71 39.87 -8.90
C THR A 339 4.03 38.55 -8.20
N ARG A 340 4.62 38.59 -7.00
CA ARG A 340 4.81 37.38 -6.18
C ARG A 340 3.68 37.25 -5.17
N CYS A 341 3.17 36.03 -5.00
CA CYS A 341 2.19 35.76 -3.96
C CYS A 341 2.79 36.05 -2.57
N PRO A 342 2.11 36.84 -1.71
CA PRO A 342 2.66 37.22 -0.40
C PRO A 342 2.80 36.03 0.56
N LYS A 343 2.00 34.97 0.38
CA LYS A 343 2.00 33.78 1.24
C LYS A 343 3.09 32.77 0.90
N CYS A 344 3.25 32.45 -0.39
CA CYS A 344 4.13 31.36 -0.82
C CYS A 344 5.31 31.81 -1.71
N GLY A 345 5.31 33.06 -2.17
CA GLY A 345 6.35 33.62 -3.04
C GLY A 345 6.24 33.24 -4.52
N VAL A 346 5.27 32.38 -4.91
CA VAL A 346 5.12 31.93 -6.30
C VAL A 346 4.67 33.09 -7.21
N PRO A 347 5.34 33.31 -8.38
CA PRO A 347 4.94 34.27 -9.39
C PRO A 347 3.50 34.07 -9.82
N LYS A 348 2.78 35.19 -9.94
CA LYS A 348 1.39 35.21 -10.31
C LYS A 348 1.12 36.40 -11.23
N PRO A 349 0.41 36.21 -12.36
CA PRO A 349 0.01 37.32 -13.21
C PRO A 349 -0.76 38.39 -12.42
N VAL A 350 -0.57 39.66 -12.77
CA VAL A 350 -1.25 40.78 -12.07
C VAL A 350 -2.77 40.64 -12.12
N ASP A 351 -3.30 40.10 -13.22
CA ASP A 351 -4.73 39.88 -13.48
C ASP A 351 -5.31 38.62 -12.81
N ALA A 352 -4.46 37.70 -12.35
CA ALA A 352 -4.96 36.48 -11.73
C ALA A 352 -5.58 36.81 -10.35
N LYS A 353 -6.70 36.17 -10.02
CA LYS A 353 -7.39 36.37 -8.73
C LYS A 353 -6.87 35.44 -7.63
N VAL A 354 -6.34 34.28 -8.01
CA VAL A 354 -5.94 33.22 -7.06
C VAL A 354 -4.54 32.71 -7.39
N CYS A 355 -3.71 32.46 -6.36
CA CYS A 355 -2.39 31.86 -6.54
C CYS A 355 -2.53 30.39 -6.98
N ILE A 356 -1.88 30.04 -8.09
CA ILE A 356 -1.90 28.68 -8.65
C ILE A 356 -1.29 27.61 -7.73
N TYR A 357 -0.42 28.01 -6.80
CA TYR A 357 0.25 27.08 -5.90
C TYR A 357 -0.48 26.90 -4.56
N CYS A 358 -0.81 27.99 -3.87
CA CYS A 358 -1.36 27.93 -2.51
C CYS A 358 -2.85 28.31 -2.42
N GLY A 359 -3.50 28.66 -3.53
CA GLY A 359 -4.91 29.04 -3.54
C GLY A 359 -5.21 30.41 -2.90
N GLU A 360 -4.20 31.18 -2.50
CA GLU A 360 -4.41 32.48 -1.86
C GLU A 360 -5.04 33.48 -2.84
N ALA A 361 -6.15 34.09 -2.45
CA ALA A 361 -6.82 35.13 -3.23
C ALA A 361 -6.09 36.47 -3.09
N SER A 362 -5.85 37.17 -4.20
CA SER A 362 -5.32 38.54 -4.15
C SER A 362 -6.46 39.53 -3.95
N GLY A 363 -6.52 40.15 -2.77
CA GLY A 363 -7.46 41.25 -2.49
C GLY A 363 -8.39 41.05 -1.28
N GLY A 364 -8.11 40.12 -0.37
CA GLY A 364 -8.86 40.00 0.89
C GLY A 364 -8.15 40.70 2.05
N SER A 365 -8.35 42.00 2.24
CA SER A 365 -8.56 42.45 3.62
C SER A 365 -9.87 41.78 4.06
N THR A 366 -9.84 41.03 5.15
CA THR A 366 -11.06 40.70 5.87
C THR A 366 -11.88 41.98 6.05
N ALA A 367 -13.09 42.00 5.51
CA ALA A 367 -14.12 42.93 5.97
C ALA A 367 -14.57 42.51 7.37
#